data_AF-A0A182LXP7-F1
#
_entry.id   AF-A0A182LXP7-F1
#
_cell.length_a   1.000
_cell.length_b   1.000
_cell.length_c   1.000
_cell.angle_alpha   90.00
_cell.angle_beta   90.00
_cell.angle_gamma   90.00
#
_symmetry.space_group_name_H-M   'P 1'
#
loop_
_entity.id
_entity.type
_entity.pdbx_description
1 polymer ?
#
loop_
_entity_poly.entity_id
_entity_poly.type
_entity_poly.pdbx_seq_one_letter_code
_entity_poly.pdbx_strand_id
1 'polypeptide(L)'
;MWHMTVVVFLVAFSISIFGSDAQRCTCVSGPPDYLCPTAPLLQVYLQHKLYCTRYYKCTDGRAIEFQCPYGLFFDTVNNTCTCDFTWCYRNEPCLQFVDSCRCCKQQFDNTGLSPENFYVCYNDGYAVTTTCPLAFDPCTGAFIQLVFINGKCEVPPA
;
A
#
# COMPACT_ATOMS: atom_id res chain seq x y z
N MET A 1 -14.64 -52.85 -14.45
CA MET A 1 -15.27 -51.72 -13.73
C MET A 1 -14.54 -51.35 -12.43
N TRP A 2 -13.88 -52.28 -11.74
CA TRP A 2 -13.09 -52.04 -10.52
C TRP A 2 -11.76 -51.29 -10.72
N HIS A 3 -11.13 -51.39 -11.90
CA HIS A 3 -9.89 -50.65 -12.21
C HIS A 3 -10.10 -49.14 -12.44
N MET A 4 -11.25 -48.74 -13.00
CA MET A 4 -11.54 -47.32 -13.24
C MET A 4 -11.85 -46.56 -11.95
N THR A 5 -12.40 -47.23 -10.93
CA THR A 5 -12.64 -46.63 -9.62
C THR A 5 -11.34 -46.38 -8.85
N VAL A 6 -10.34 -47.27 -8.95
CA VAL A 6 -9.04 -47.10 -8.27
C VAL A 6 -8.25 -45.91 -8.82
N VAL A 7 -8.29 -45.68 -10.14
CA VAL A 7 -7.62 -44.54 -10.78
C VAL A 7 -8.22 -43.21 -10.34
N VAL A 8 -9.55 -43.13 -10.21
CA VAL A 8 -10.24 -41.91 -9.76
C VAL A 8 -9.86 -41.52 -8.32
N PHE A 9 -9.69 -42.50 -7.43
CA PHE A 9 -9.26 -42.24 -6.04
C PHE A 9 -7.79 -41.78 -5.93
N LEU A 10 -6.89 -42.30 -6.78
CA LEU A 10 -5.49 -41.87 -6.80
C LEU A 10 -5.32 -40.42 -7.30
N VAL A 11 -6.10 -40.02 -8.30
CA VAL A 11 -6.06 -38.64 -8.83
C VAL A 11 -6.63 -37.64 -7.80
N ALA A 12 -7.69 -38.01 -7.07
CA ALA A 12 -8.24 -37.17 -6.00
C ALA A 12 -7.28 -36.99 -4.80
N PHE A 13 -6.46 -38.01 -4.49
CA PHE A 13 -5.47 -37.93 -3.42
C PHE A 13 -4.30 -37.00 -3.78
N SER A 14 -3.92 -36.92 -5.07
CA SER A 14 -2.91 -35.95 -5.54
C SER A 14 -3.39 -34.49 -5.57
N ILE A 15 -4.71 -34.25 -5.67
CA ILE A 15 -5.28 -32.88 -5.68
C ILE A 15 -5.37 -32.29 -4.25
N SER A 16 -5.24 -33.14 -3.23
CA SER A 16 -5.38 -32.73 -1.81
C SER A 16 -4.04 -32.44 -1.12
N ILE A 17 -2.91 -32.43 -1.84
CA ILE A 17 -1.68 -31.80 -1.33
C ILE A 17 -1.88 -30.31 -1.54
N PHE A 18 -2.67 -29.72 -0.63
CA PHE A 18 -2.85 -28.29 -0.53
C PHE A 18 -1.46 -27.66 -0.51
N GLY A 19 -1.06 -27.07 -1.64
CA GLY A 19 -0.01 -26.09 -1.65
C GLY A 19 -0.35 -25.10 -0.55
N SER A 20 0.57 -24.90 0.39
CA SER A 20 0.56 -23.67 1.17
C SER A 20 0.66 -22.56 0.13
N ASP A 21 -0.48 -21.99 -0.25
CA ASP A 21 -0.49 -20.72 -0.96
C ASP A 21 0.24 -19.77 -0.02
N ALA A 22 1.52 -19.54 -0.28
CA ALA A 22 2.37 -18.68 0.51
C ALA A 22 1.92 -17.26 0.20
N GLN A 23 0.73 -16.90 0.68
CA GLN A 23 0.10 -15.64 0.38
C GLN A 23 0.96 -14.54 0.98
N ARG A 24 1.51 -13.69 0.11
CA ARG A 24 2.26 -12.50 0.51
C ARG A 24 1.29 -11.49 1.10
N CYS A 25 1.42 -11.24 2.40
CA CYS A 25 0.59 -10.30 3.16
C CYS A 25 1.45 -9.13 3.64
N THR A 26 0.91 -7.93 3.57
CA THR A 26 1.57 -6.75 4.16
C THR A 26 1.59 -6.88 5.68
N CYS A 27 2.69 -6.44 6.30
CA CYS A 27 2.84 -6.41 7.76
C CYS A 27 2.15 -5.19 8.40
N VAL A 28 1.65 -4.27 7.58
CA VAL A 28 0.83 -3.13 8.03
C VAL A 28 -0.65 -3.53 7.97
N SER A 29 -1.36 -3.32 9.07
CA SER A 29 -2.79 -3.60 9.16
C SER A 29 -3.60 -2.32 8.96
N GLY A 30 -4.71 -2.41 8.23
CA GLY A 30 -5.65 -1.29 8.06
C GLY A 30 -5.28 -0.29 6.95
N PRO A 31 -5.91 0.90 6.96
CA PRO A 31 -5.61 2.00 6.04
C PRO A 31 -4.17 2.48 6.15
N PRO A 32 -3.64 3.19 5.13
CA PRO A 32 -2.26 3.67 5.12
C PRO A 32 -2.06 4.93 6.00
N ASP A 33 -2.40 4.84 7.29
CA ASP A 33 -2.25 5.93 8.27
C ASP A 33 -0.80 6.42 8.39
N TYR A 34 0.17 5.53 8.12
CA TYR A 34 1.59 5.85 8.09
C TYR A 34 1.97 6.87 7.00
N LEU A 35 1.10 7.12 6.02
CA LEU A 35 1.30 8.15 4.99
C LEU A 35 0.61 9.48 5.32
N CYS A 36 -0.22 9.53 6.37
CA CYS A 36 -0.98 10.72 6.73
C CYS A 36 -0.27 11.52 7.83
N PRO A 37 0.07 12.80 7.62
CA PRO A 37 0.70 13.62 8.66
C PRO A 37 -0.28 13.91 9.80
N THR A 38 0.27 14.11 11.00
CA THR A 38 -0.53 14.51 12.16
C THR A 38 -0.90 15.99 12.12
N ALA A 39 -0.23 16.78 11.27
CA ALA A 39 -0.54 18.18 11.02
C ALA A 39 -1.95 18.36 10.40
N PRO A 40 -2.92 18.94 11.12
CA PRO A 40 -4.35 18.86 10.74
C PRO A 40 -4.74 19.77 9.57
N LEU A 41 -3.97 20.82 9.30
CA LEU A 41 -4.25 21.77 8.22
C LEU A 41 -3.76 21.29 6.85
N LEU A 42 -2.84 20.33 6.84
CA LEU A 42 -2.25 19.83 5.61
C LEU A 42 -3.21 18.87 4.90
N GLN A 43 -3.33 19.06 3.58
CA GLN A 43 -4.16 18.21 2.75
C GLN A 43 -3.28 17.17 2.06
N VAL A 44 -3.59 15.90 2.33
CA VAL A 44 -2.97 14.74 1.69
C VAL A 44 -4.08 13.82 1.20
N TYR A 45 -3.96 13.39 -0.06
CA TYR A 45 -4.84 12.41 -0.67
C TYR A 45 -4.01 11.23 -1.18
N LEU A 46 -4.52 10.01 -1.03
CA LEU A 46 -3.81 8.78 -1.36
C LEU A 46 -4.69 7.91 -2.24
N GLN A 47 -4.11 7.26 -3.24
CA GLN A 47 -4.84 6.30 -4.05
C GLN A 47 -5.19 5.04 -3.23
N HIS A 48 -6.37 4.46 -3.45
CA HIS A 48 -6.69 3.19 -2.82
C HIS A 48 -5.93 2.03 -3.48
N LYS A 49 -5.25 1.20 -2.66
CA LYS A 49 -4.37 0.11 -3.11
C LYS A 49 -5.04 -0.94 -4.00
N LEU A 50 -6.37 -1.11 -3.94
CA LEU A 50 -7.09 -2.12 -4.71
C LEU A 50 -8.16 -1.56 -5.65
N TYR A 51 -8.69 -0.36 -5.38
CA TYR A 51 -9.91 0.14 -6.01
C TYR A 51 -9.65 1.53 -6.57
N CYS A 52 -9.42 1.66 -7.87
CA CYS A 52 -9.08 2.95 -8.51
C CYS A 52 -10.20 4.01 -8.41
N THR A 53 -11.42 3.57 -8.13
CA THR A 53 -12.58 4.44 -7.90
C THR A 53 -12.66 4.91 -6.45
N ARG A 54 -11.71 4.52 -5.59
CA ARG A 54 -11.61 4.92 -4.19
C ARG A 54 -10.29 5.60 -3.91
N TYR A 55 -10.30 6.43 -2.89
CA TYR A 55 -9.12 7.15 -2.41
C TYR A 55 -9.20 7.33 -0.91
N TYR A 56 -8.09 7.71 -0.30
CA TYR A 56 -8.06 8.15 1.09
C TYR A 56 -7.81 9.64 1.15
N LYS A 57 -8.45 10.32 2.09
CA LYS A 57 -8.09 11.67 2.51
C LYS A 57 -7.58 11.60 3.93
N CYS A 58 -6.44 12.24 4.18
CA CYS A 58 -5.88 12.30 5.52
C CYS A 58 -6.66 13.27 6.40
N THR A 59 -6.90 12.88 7.64
CA THR A 59 -7.52 13.72 8.69
C THR A 59 -6.93 13.31 10.02
N ASP A 60 -6.31 14.25 10.72
CA ASP A 60 -5.66 14.05 12.03
C ASP A 60 -4.74 12.81 12.05
N GLY A 61 -3.93 12.65 11.00
CA GLY A 61 -3.00 11.55 10.88
C GLY A 61 -3.62 10.17 10.60
N ARG A 62 -4.87 10.12 10.12
CA ARG A 62 -5.56 8.89 9.69
C ARG A 62 -6.02 8.99 8.24
N ALA A 63 -5.95 7.88 7.51
CA ALA A 63 -6.42 7.75 6.14
C ALA A 63 -7.91 7.35 6.16
N ILE A 64 -8.79 8.28 5.80
CA ILE A 64 -10.24 8.04 5.73
C ILE A 64 -10.60 7.73 4.27
N GLU A 65 -11.24 6.57 4.04
CA GLU A 65 -11.61 6.10 2.71
C GLU A 65 -12.82 6.84 2.15
N PHE A 66 -12.75 7.21 0.86
CA PHE A 66 -13.81 7.83 0.09
C PHE A 66 -13.99 7.10 -1.25
N GLN A 67 -15.22 7.13 -1.75
CA GLN A 67 -15.60 6.57 -3.04
C GLN A 67 -15.87 7.73 -4.01
N CYS A 68 -15.21 7.72 -5.17
CA CYS A 68 -15.55 8.62 -6.26
C CYS A 68 -16.98 8.35 -6.75
N PRO A 69 -17.66 9.39 -7.31
CA PRO A 69 -18.93 9.21 -7.99
C PRO A 69 -18.87 8.10 -9.05
N TYR A 70 -20.02 7.51 -9.35
CA TYR A 70 -20.10 6.34 -10.22
C TYR A 70 -19.47 6.61 -11.59
N GLY A 71 -18.62 5.70 -12.05
CA GLY A 71 -17.91 5.79 -13.32
C GLY A 71 -16.68 6.71 -13.33
N LEU A 72 -16.27 7.26 -12.17
CA LEU A 72 -15.07 8.09 -12.04
C LEU A 72 -13.93 7.39 -11.31
N PHE A 73 -12.71 7.77 -11.65
CA PHE A 73 -11.45 7.27 -11.13
C PHE A 73 -10.70 8.40 -10.42
N PHE A 74 -10.00 8.08 -9.34
CA PHE A 74 -9.25 9.08 -8.60
C PHE A 74 -7.94 9.44 -9.30
N ASP A 75 -7.83 10.69 -9.72
CA ASP A 75 -6.63 11.32 -10.26
C ASP A 75 -5.72 11.74 -9.09
N THR A 76 -4.59 11.05 -8.95
CA THR A 76 -3.62 11.27 -7.88
C THR A 76 -2.77 12.54 -8.07
N VAL A 77 -2.76 13.12 -9.27
CA VAL A 77 -2.00 14.35 -9.56
C VAL A 77 -2.85 15.57 -9.21
N ASN A 78 -4.11 15.57 -9.61
CA ASN A 78 -5.03 16.67 -9.35
C ASN A 78 -5.85 16.51 -8.07
N ASN A 79 -5.76 15.35 -7.39
CA ASN A 79 -6.54 15.00 -6.20
C ASN A 79 -8.05 15.13 -6.40
N THR A 80 -8.55 14.72 -7.58
CA THR A 80 -9.98 14.82 -7.95
C THR A 80 -10.46 13.53 -8.61
N CYS A 81 -11.78 13.36 -8.73
CA CYS A 81 -12.35 12.24 -9.47
C CYS A 81 -12.62 12.64 -10.93
N THR A 82 -12.13 11.85 -11.88
CA THR A 82 -12.23 12.11 -13.33
C THR A 82 -12.73 10.88 -14.09
N CYS A 83 -13.23 11.06 -15.32
CA CYS A 83 -13.67 9.97 -16.19
C CYS A 83 -12.53 9.26 -16.92
N ASP A 84 -11.29 9.76 -16.78
CA ASP A 84 -10.11 9.15 -17.39
C ASP A 84 -9.69 7.89 -16.62
N PHE A 85 -9.88 6.72 -17.23
CA PHE A 85 -9.54 5.43 -16.64
C PHE A 85 -8.04 5.18 -16.54
N THR A 86 -7.20 5.97 -17.22
CA THR A 86 -5.73 5.81 -17.17
C THR A 86 -5.19 5.98 -15.75
N TRP A 87 -5.87 6.75 -14.89
CA TRP A 87 -5.57 6.86 -13.46
C TRP A 87 -5.76 5.57 -12.67
N CYS A 88 -6.36 4.53 -13.27
CA CYS A 88 -6.41 3.19 -12.68
C CYS A 88 -5.16 2.35 -12.99
N TYR A 89 -4.33 2.77 -13.95
CA TYR A 89 -3.07 2.10 -14.22
C TYR A 89 -2.13 2.23 -13.03
N ARG A 90 -1.63 1.09 -12.54
CA ARG A 90 -0.60 1.06 -11.50
C ARG A 90 0.67 0.44 -12.06
N ASN A 91 1.78 1.15 -11.82
CA ASN A 91 3.10 0.61 -12.08
C ASN A 91 3.38 -0.56 -11.14
N GLU A 92 4.15 -1.52 -11.64
CA GLU A 92 4.60 -2.64 -10.83
C GLU A 92 5.49 -2.10 -9.70
N PRO A 93 5.17 -2.42 -8.42
CA PRO A 93 5.93 -1.89 -7.31
C PRO A 93 7.34 -2.47 -7.27
N CYS A 94 8.32 -1.64 -6.94
CA CYS A 94 9.67 -2.10 -6.68
C CYS A 94 9.68 -2.95 -5.39
N LEU A 95 9.87 -4.26 -5.55
CA LEU A 95 10.00 -5.20 -4.43
C LEU A 95 11.47 -5.52 -4.18
N GLN A 96 11.87 -5.44 -2.93
CA GLN A 96 13.23 -5.76 -2.46
C GLN A 96 13.16 -6.83 -1.39
N PHE A 97 14.16 -7.70 -1.34
CA PHE A 97 14.28 -8.67 -0.27
C PHE A 97 15.02 -8.04 0.92
N VAL A 98 14.39 -8.06 2.09
CA VAL A 98 14.86 -7.45 3.33
C VAL A 98 14.65 -8.44 4.47
N ASP A 99 15.72 -9.03 4.98
CA ASP A 99 15.66 -10.09 6.02
C ASP A 99 14.93 -9.65 7.29
N SER A 100 14.97 -8.37 7.65
CA SER A 100 14.26 -7.80 8.80
C SER A 100 12.74 -7.81 8.64
N CYS A 101 12.22 -7.90 7.41
CA CYS A 101 10.78 -7.97 7.15
C CYS A 101 10.19 -9.38 7.31
N ARG A 102 11.02 -10.44 7.32
CA ARG A 102 10.54 -11.82 7.36
C ARG A 102 9.70 -12.09 8.61
N CYS A 103 8.58 -12.79 8.44
CA CYS A 103 7.58 -13.08 9.47
C CYS A 103 7.03 -11.82 10.16
N CYS A 104 7.00 -10.68 9.47
CA CYS A 104 6.54 -9.41 10.01
C CYS A 104 7.22 -8.99 11.32
N LYS A 105 8.51 -9.28 11.47
CA LYS A 105 9.32 -8.77 12.58
C LYS A 105 9.34 -7.24 12.62
N GLN A 106 9.20 -6.60 11.46
CA GLN A 106 9.04 -5.17 11.30
C GLN A 106 7.90 -4.87 10.33
N GLN A 107 7.26 -3.71 10.53
CA GLN A 107 6.26 -3.18 9.59
C GLN A 107 6.92 -2.28 8.56
N PHE A 108 7.96 -1.55 8.99
CA PHE A 108 8.72 -0.62 8.18
C PHE A 108 10.22 -0.79 8.43
N ASP A 109 11.03 -0.56 7.39
CA ASP A 109 12.49 -0.58 7.48
C ASP A 109 13.08 0.62 6.72
N ASN A 110 14.05 1.31 7.33
CA ASN A 110 14.73 2.48 6.77
C ASN A 110 16.20 2.12 6.50
N THR A 111 16.47 1.24 5.52
CA THR A 111 17.82 0.71 5.25
C THR A 111 18.92 1.77 4.98
N GLY A 112 18.59 3.06 4.96
CA GLY A 112 19.56 4.15 4.79
C GLY A 112 20.19 4.18 3.40
N LEU A 113 19.70 3.36 2.47
CA LEU A 113 20.18 3.28 1.09
C LEU A 113 19.67 4.45 0.25
N SER A 114 18.50 5.01 0.61
CA SER A 114 18.02 6.29 0.12
C SER A 114 17.28 7.00 1.26
N PRO A 115 17.68 8.22 1.66
CA PRO A 115 16.96 8.98 2.70
C PRO A 115 15.56 9.41 2.25
N GLU A 116 15.26 9.31 0.95
CA GLU A 116 13.97 9.72 0.40
C GLU A 116 12.87 8.67 0.59
N ASN A 117 13.25 7.39 0.82
CA ASN A 117 12.32 6.26 0.79
C ASN A 117 12.45 5.38 2.03
N PHE A 118 11.36 4.70 2.38
CA PHE A 118 11.28 3.65 3.39
C PHE A 118 10.67 2.38 2.80
N TYR A 119 10.87 1.25 3.47
CA TYR A 119 10.28 -0.02 3.07
C TYR A 119 9.01 -0.32 3.86
N VAL A 120 7.97 -0.78 3.16
CA VAL A 120 6.79 -1.40 3.78
C VAL A 120 6.92 -2.90 3.65
N CYS A 121 7.00 -3.59 4.78
CA CYS A 121 7.32 -5.02 4.84
C CYS A 121 6.15 -5.93 4.44
N TYR A 122 6.50 -7.08 3.87
CA TYR A 122 5.66 -8.26 3.68
C TYR A 122 6.17 -9.44 4.52
N ASN A 123 5.25 -10.34 4.87
CA ASN A 123 5.50 -11.49 5.76
C ASN A 123 6.57 -12.48 5.27
N ASP A 124 6.86 -12.52 3.98
CA ASP A 124 7.84 -13.44 3.38
C ASP A 124 9.26 -12.86 3.29
N GLY A 125 9.47 -11.65 3.82
CA GLY A 125 10.76 -10.96 3.81
C GLY A 125 10.96 -10.06 2.59
N TYR A 126 9.98 -9.95 1.70
CA TYR A 126 9.99 -8.87 0.71
C TYR A 126 9.44 -7.58 1.30
N ALA A 127 9.78 -6.46 0.70
CA ALA A 127 9.27 -5.15 1.06
C ALA A 127 9.10 -4.27 -0.19
N VAL A 128 8.14 -3.35 -0.14
CA VAL A 128 7.95 -2.36 -1.21
C VAL A 128 8.59 -1.04 -0.82
N THR A 129 9.38 -0.47 -1.74
CA THR A 129 9.93 0.88 -1.59
C THR A 129 8.82 1.92 -1.66
N THR A 130 8.73 2.80 -0.68
CA THR A 130 7.68 3.82 -0.56
C THR A 130 8.30 5.18 -0.23
N THR A 131 7.74 6.24 -0.82
CA THR A 131 8.05 7.64 -0.46
C THR A 131 6.88 8.24 0.31
N CYS A 132 7.18 9.19 1.18
CA CYS A 132 6.13 10.00 1.78
C CYS A 132 5.47 10.90 0.73
N PRO A 133 4.15 11.12 0.82
CA PRO A 133 3.42 11.96 -0.13
C PRO A 133 3.76 13.44 0.08
N LEU A 134 3.45 14.25 -0.94
CA LEU A 134 3.41 15.69 -0.82
C LEU A 134 2.14 16.10 -0.06
N ALA A 135 2.29 17.02 0.88
CA ALA A 135 1.20 17.68 1.57
C ALA A 135 0.96 19.06 0.98
N PHE A 136 -0.29 19.39 0.66
CA PHE A 136 -0.67 20.75 0.26
C PHE A 136 -1.05 21.56 1.50
N ASP A 137 -0.42 22.72 1.67
CA ASP A 137 -0.74 23.68 2.71
C ASP A 137 -1.69 24.76 2.16
N PRO A 138 -2.98 24.76 2.55
CA PRO A 138 -3.94 25.75 2.07
C PRO A 138 -3.70 27.17 2.61
N CYS A 139 -2.91 27.33 3.68
CA CYS A 139 -2.60 28.63 4.26
C CYS A 139 -1.53 29.37 3.45
N THR A 140 -0.54 28.63 2.94
CA THR A 140 0.59 29.21 2.17
C THR A 140 0.47 28.96 0.65
N GLY A 141 -0.35 28.01 0.23
CA GLY A 141 -0.44 27.55 -1.16
C GLY A 141 0.75 26.70 -1.60
N ALA A 142 1.60 26.27 -0.66
CA ALA A 142 2.81 25.51 -0.95
C ALA A 142 2.57 24.00 -0.87
N PHE A 143 3.44 23.24 -1.56
CA PHE A 143 3.56 21.80 -1.38
C PHE A 143 4.76 21.49 -0.50
N ILE A 144 4.55 20.66 0.52
CA ILE A 144 5.56 20.25 1.49
C ILE A 144 5.84 18.77 1.28
N GLN A 145 7.10 18.42 0.99
CA GLN A 145 7.54 17.03 0.98
C GLN A 145 7.62 16.53 2.43
N LEU A 146 6.73 15.59 2.78
CA LEU A 146 6.78 14.93 4.06
C LEU A 146 7.97 13.96 4.11
N VAL A 147 8.43 13.66 5.32
CA VAL A 147 9.54 12.74 5.58
C VAL A 147 9.10 11.65 6.55
N PHE A 148 9.65 10.45 6.38
CA PHE A 148 9.27 9.30 7.20
C PHE A 148 10.01 9.32 8.53
N ILE A 149 9.30 9.66 9.62
CA ILE A 149 9.85 9.78 10.97
C ILE A 149 9.03 8.89 11.91
N ASN A 150 9.70 8.02 12.66
CA ASN A 150 9.08 7.19 13.71
C ASN A 150 7.84 6.39 13.23
N GLY A 151 7.90 5.83 12.02
CA GLY A 151 6.82 5.00 11.48
C GLY A 151 5.71 5.77 10.76
N LYS A 152 5.87 7.09 10.55
CA LYS A 152 4.84 7.93 9.95
C LYS A 152 5.44 9.06 9.11
N CYS A 153 4.74 9.45 8.04
CA CYS A 153 5.09 10.62 7.25
C CYS A 153 4.68 11.89 7.97
N GLU A 154 5.65 12.70 8.35
CA GLU A 154 5.45 13.94 9.09
C GLU A 154 6.16 15.12 8.42
N VAL A 155 5.83 16.32 8.87
CA VAL A 155 6.50 17.53 8.43
C VAL A 155 7.98 17.45 8.82
N PRO A 156 8.92 17.80 7.91
CA PRO A 156 10.34 17.82 8.24
C PRO A 156 10.61 18.71 9.47
N PRO A 157 11.48 18.28 10.41
CA PRO A 157 11.92 19.14 11.49
C PRO A 157 12.63 20.38 10.92
N ALA A 158 12.41 21.52 11.56
CA ALA A 158 12.99 22.82 11.19
C ALA A 158 14.50 22.90 11.51
#